data_AF-A0A8B8DVU0-F1
#
_entry.id   AF-A0A8B8DVU0-F1
#
_cell.length_a   1.000
_cell.length_b   1.000
_cell.length_c   1.000
_cell.angle_alpha   90.00
_cell.angle_beta   90.00
_cell.angle_gamma   90.00
#
_symmetry.space_group_name_H-M   'P 1'
#
loop_
_entity.id
_entity.type
_entity.pdbx_description
1 polymer ?
#
loop_
_entity_poly.entity_id
_entity_poly.type
_entity_poly.pdbx_seq_one_letter_code
_entity_poly.pdbx_strand_id
1 'polypeptide(L)'
;MDMDIVPHTETEKESESFSRSEEASDMRNVKEKMLFRIAKSNAHFKHQQLGESDLTEAEKLEIAEEILGKGEKAFLARFWQHLSMEDVVYFSNCEDDYEVNFYIEEIKKNCNTHFCSNVVKNRRFEAMKKLEYEGEYFSEEEMKYRDPYLYEQLIGQYITDEEAQKKIDKSDLRFSTILLKHMDQLDENALYKKEKEKEDCQMEEEDTSDESEEEDIEEDAAVEISEEKKKDLKAEFTRIMKERFLSGEDKQFDYSSVDHNTDYDDLEVLDRDEEEKYFDS
;
A
#
# COMPACT_ATOMS: atom_id res chain seq x y z
N MET A 1 -38.97 41.02 -61.00
CA MET A 1 -37.74 40.34 -61.47
C MET A 1 -36.66 40.62 -60.44
N ASP A 2 -36.98 40.49 -59.15
CA ASP A 2 -37.12 39.23 -58.37
C ASP A 2 -35.77 38.95 -57.72
N MET A 3 -35.67 39.32 -56.44
CA MET A 3 -34.63 38.83 -55.54
C MET A 3 -35.32 38.10 -54.41
N ASP A 4 -35.03 36.80 -54.36
CA ASP A 4 -35.62 35.79 -53.52
C ASP A 4 -35.39 36.04 -52.03
N ILE A 5 -36.45 35.81 -51.26
CA ILE A 5 -36.42 35.67 -49.80
C ILE A 5 -35.96 34.23 -49.52
N VAL A 6 -34.71 34.06 -49.05
CA VAL A 6 -34.21 32.76 -48.55
C VAL A 6 -34.43 32.70 -47.04
N PRO A 7 -35.10 31.66 -46.50
CA PRO A 7 -35.30 31.51 -45.06
C PRO A 7 -34.05 30.86 -44.43
N HIS A 8 -33.29 31.64 -43.66
CA HIS A 8 -32.26 31.13 -42.75
C HIS A 8 -32.86 30.99 -41.35
N THR A 9 -33.39 29.82 -40.96
CA THR A 9 -33.67 29.54 -39.52
C THR A 9 -33.77 28.06 -39.11
N GLU A 10 -33.59 27.08 -40.00
CA GLU A 10 -33.75 25.65 -39.62
C GLU A 10 -32.42 24.89 -39.45
N THR A 11 -31.41 25.18 -40.25
CA THR A 11 -30.14 24.40 -40.27
C THR A 11 -29.21 24.65 -39.09
N GLU A 12 -29.22 25.83 -38.47
CA GLU A 12 -28.38 26.11 -37.28
C GLU A 12 -28.96 25.51 -36.00
N LYS A 13 -30.31 25.40 -35.91
CA LYS A 13 -31.00 24.77 -34.78
C LYS A 13 -30.83 23.25 -34.80
N GLU A 14 -30.78 22.64 -35.98
CA GLU A 14 -30.54 21.20 -36.12
C GLU A 14 -29.10 20.82 -35.73
N SER A 15 -28.09 21.63 -36.10
CA SER A 15 -26.70 21.38 -35.70
C SER A 15 -26.44 21.55 -34.19
N GLU A 16 -27.05 22.54 -33.54
CA GLU A 16 -26.99 22.68 -32.06
C GLU A 16 -27.79 21.58 -31.34
N SER A 17 -28.88 21.09 -31.94
CA SER A 17 -29.67 19.99 -31.36
C SER A 17 -28.97 18.63 -31.45
N PHE A 18 -28.15 18.44 -32.49
CA PHE A 18 -27.39 17.21 -32.73
C PHE A 18 -26.18 17.14 -31.80
N SER A 19 -25.39 18.22 -31.68
CA SER A 19 -24.24 18.27 -30.75
C SER A 19 -24.67 18.09 -29.29
N ARG A 20 -25.80 18.69 -28.90
CA ARG A 20 -26.36 18.56 -27.55
C ARG A 20 -26.93 17.17 -27.24
N SER A 21 -27.24 16.39 -28.28
CA SER A 21 -27.71 15.00 -28.14
C SER A 21 -26.57 14.00 -27.95
N GLU A 22 -25.42 14.25 -28.58
CA GLU A 22 -24.20 13.44 -28.44
C GLU A 22 -23.57 13.67 -27.05
N GLU A 23 -23.41 14.92 -26.60
CA GLU A 23 -22.88 15.25 -25.26
C GLU A 23 -23.75 14.65 -24.12
N ALA A 24 -25.07 14.67 -24.28
CA ALA A 24 -25.99 14.08 -23.32
C ALA A 24 -25.94 12.54 -23.30
N SER A 25 -25.51 11.91 -24.39
CA SER A 25 -25.33 10.46 -24.47
C SER A 25 -24.01 10.01 -23.86
N ASP A 26 -22.94 10.80 -24.06
CA ASP A 26 -21.62 10.54 -23.48
C ASP A 26 -21.63 10.71 -21.95
N MET A 27 -22.29 11.76 -21.43
CA MET A 27 -22.42 11.97 -19.99
C MET A 27 -23.24 10.86 -19.29
N ARG A 28 -24.24 10.28 -19.97
CA ARG A 28 -24.96 9.10 -19.45
C ARG A 28 -24.06 7.87 -19.39
N ASN A 29 -23.23 7.68 -20.41
CA ASN A 29 -22.30 6.56 -20.47
C ASN A 29 -21.23 6.67 -19.36
N VAL A 30 -20.69 7.87 -19.13
CA VAL A 30 -19.77 8.15 -18.01
C VAL A 30 -20.45 7.88 -16.67
N LYS A 31 -21.68 8.37 -16.46
CA LYS A 31 -22.46 8.10 -15.23
C LYS A 31 -22.64 6.60 -14.98
N GLU A 32 -23.05 5.83 -15.98
CA GLU A 32 -23.29 4.38 -15.83
C GLU A 32 -22.00 3.63 -15.52
N LYS A 33 -20.89 3.95 -16.20
CA LYS A 33 -19.57 3.37 -15.93
C LYS A 33 -19.07 3.70 -14.53
N MET A 34 -19.23 4.96 -14.10
CA MET A 34 -18.88 5.43 -12.76
C MET A 34 -19.61 4.62 -11.68
N LEU A 35 -20.93 4.51 -11.79
CA LEU A 35 -21.76 3.76 -10.83
C LEU A 35 -21.39 2.28 -10.79
N PHE A 36 -21.13 1.67 -11.95
CA PHE A 36 -20.71 0.27 -12.03
C PHE A 36 -19.35 0.02 -11.37
N ARG A 37 -18.40 0.96 -11.54
CA ARG A 37 -17.08 0.90 -10.88
C ARG A 37 -17.23 0.95 -9.36
N ILE A 38 -18.08 1.85 -8.86
CA ILE A 38 -18.36 1.98 -7.42
C ILE A 38 -19.08 0.74 -6.89
N ALA A 39 -20.05 0.19 -7.61
CA ALA A 39 -20.76 -1.02 -7.17
C ALA A 39 -19.82 -2.24 -7.02
N LYS A 40 -18.78 -2.32 -7.85
CA LYS A 40 -17.73 -3.34 -7.77
C LYS A 40 -16.67 -3.06 -6.71
N SER A 41 -16.53 -1.81 -6.27
CA SER A 41 -15.58 -1.46 -5.24
C SER A 41 -16.09 -1.88 -3.85
N ASN A 42 -15.18 -1.84 -2.87
CA ASN A 42 -15.51 -2.13 -1.47
C ASN A 42 -16.09 -0.91 -0.74
N ALA A 43 -16.82 -0.05 -1.46
CA ALA A 43 -17.41 1.16 -0.88
C ALA A 43 -18.50 0.82 0.15
N HIS A 44 -18.66 1.68 1.14
CA HIS A 44 -19.73 1.56 2.12
C HIS A 44 -21.05 2.18 1.60
N PHE A 45 -22.05 1.35 1.31
CA PHE A 45 -23.36 1.81 0.80
C PHE A 45 -24.40 2.01 1.90
N LYS A 46 -24.48 1.08 2.85
CA LYS A 46 -25.36 1.13 4.02
C LYS A 46 -24.80 0.25 5.15
N HIS A 47 -25.17 0.58 6.39
CA HIS A 47 -24.93 -0.31 7.53
C HIS A 47 -25.82 -1.55 7.42
N GLN A 48 -25.22 -2.73 7.20
CA GLN A 48 -25.91 -4.02 7.23
C GLN A 48 -25.87 -4.61 8.64
N GLN A 49 -26.97 -5.24 9.05
CA GLN A 49 -27.05 -5.92 10.36
C GLN A 49 -26.58 -7.37 10.28
N LEU A 50 -26.17 -7.92 11.42
CA LEU A 50 -25.79 -9.33 11.56
C LEU A 50 -26.96 -10.24 11.15
N GLY A 51 -26.79 -10.97 10.05
CA GLY A 51 -27.80 -11.88 9.47
C GLY A 51 -28.49 -11.36 8.21
N GLU A 52 -28.21 -10.14 7.77
CA GLU A 52 -28.61 -9.67 6.43
C GLU A 52 -27.69 -10.29 5.36
N SER A 53 -28.26 -10.61 4.20
CA SER A 53 -27.50 -11.03 3.03
C SER A 53 -26.67 -9.88 2.46
N ASP A 54 -25.50 -10.21 1.92
CA ASP A 54 -24.62 -9.24 1.26
C ASP A 54 -25.35 -8.52 0.13
N LEU A 55 -25.09 -7.21 -0.01
CA LEU A 55 -25.65 -6.40 -1.08
C LEU A 55 -25.17 -6.91 -2.42
N THR A 56 -26.12 -7.18 -3.31
CA THR A 56 -25.82 -7.50 -4.71
C THR A 56 -25.30 -6.26 -5.44
N GLU A 57 -24.54 -6.46 -6.52
CA GLU A 57 -24.05 -5.35 -7.36
C GLU A 57 -25.20 -4.46 -7.87
N ALA A 58 -26.36 -5.05 -8.17
CA ALA A 58 -27.55 -4.33 -8.62
C ALA A 58 -28.15 -3.44 -7.52
N GLU A 59 -28.22 -3.92 -6.27
CA GLU A 59 -28.70 -3.12 -5.14
C GLU A 59 -27.72 -1.99 -4.79
N LYS A 60 -26.41 -2.24 -4.90
CA LYS A 60 -25.38 -1.20 -4.72
C LYS A 60 -25.52 -0.08 -5.75
N LEU A 61 -25.80 -0.43 -7.00
CA LEU A 61 -26.06 0.53 -8.09
C LEU A 61 -27.27 1.42 -7.77
N GLU A 62 -28.38 0.82 -7.34
CA GLU A 62 -29.61 1.55 -7.03
C GLU A 62 -29.38 2.54 -5.87
N ILE A 63 -28.67 2.12 -4.82
CA ILE A 63 -28.31 2.99 -3.69
C ILE A 63 -27.41 4.14 -4.15
N ALA A 64 -26.39 3.86 -4.96
CA ALA A 64 -25.48 4.88 -5.47
C ALA A 64 -26.20 5.91 -6.35
N GLU A 65 -27.11 5.46 -7.22
CA GLU A 65 -27.93 6.33 -8.05
C GLU A 65 -28.87 7.20 -7.22
N GLU A 66 -29.48 6.65 -6.16
CA GLU A 66 -30.33 7.42 -5.25
C GLU A 66 -29.53 8.52 -4.53
N ILE A 67 -28.29 8.23 -4.11
CA ILE A 67 -27.40 9.20 -3.47
C ILE A 67 -27.00 10.29 -4.46
N LEU A 68 -26.65 9.94 -5.70
CA LEU A 68 -26.32 10.90 -6.74
C LEU A 68 -27.50 11.83 -7.06
N GLY A 69 -28.72 11.29 -7.08
CA GLY A 69 -29.95 12.07 -7.27
C GLY A 69 -30.28 13.03 -6.12
N LYS A 70 -29.81 12.74 -4.90
CA LYS A 70 -29.94 13.65 -3.74
C LYS A 70 -28.97 14.83 -3.81
N GLY A 71 -27.85 14.68 -4.52
CA GLY A 71 -26.91 15.76 -4.79
C GLY A 71 -25.49 15.25 -5.00
N GLU A 72 -24.79 15.88 -5.94
CA GLU A 72 -23.42 15.53 -6.33
C GLU A 72 -22.44 15.61 -5.17
N LYS A 73 -22.59 16.59 -4.26
CA LYS A 73 -21.75 16.71 -3.07
C LYS A 73 -21.86 15.51 -2.13
N ALA A 74 -23.10 15.09 -1.84
CA ALA A 74 -23.37 13.99 -0.92
C ALA A 74 -22.85 12.67 -1.47
N PHE A 75 -22.86 12.53 -2.80
CA PHE A 75 -22.24 11.44 -3.51
C PHE A 75 -20.71 11.48 -3.42
N LEU A 76 -20.09 12.61 -3.75
CA LEU A 76 -18.64 12.79 -3.69
C LEU A 76 -18.11 12.54 -2.27
N ALA A 77 -18.73 13.11 -1.24
CA ALA A 77 -18.33 12.93 0.15
C ALA A 77 -18.25 11.46 0.60
N ARG A 78 -19.03 10.57 -0.02
CA ARG A 78 -19.05 9.13 0.30
C ARG A 78 -18.18 8.29 -0.62
N PHE A 79 -18.12 8.64 -1.90
CA PHE A 79 -17.56 7.77 -2.94
C PHE A 79 -16.31 8.30 -3.63
N TRP A 80 -15.79 9.48 -3.26
CA TRP A 80 -14.63 10.09 -3.94
C TRP A 80 -13.40 9.18 -4.01
N GLN A 81 -13.15 8.34 -3.00
CA GLN A 81 -12.02 7.40 -2.95
C GLN A 81 -12.09 6.30 -4.03
N HIS A 82 -13.27 6.06 -4.59
CA HIS A 82 -13.51 5.01 -5.60
C HIS A 82 -13.74 5.59 -7.00
N LEU A 83 -13.61 6.91 -7.16
CA LEU A 83 -13.73 7.60 -8.43
C LEU A 83 -12.38 7.69 -9.15
N SER A 84 -12.44 7.78 -10.47
CA SER A 84 -11.29 7.91 -11.36
C SER A 84 -11.28 9.25 -12.10
N MET A 85 -10.17 9.55 -12.77
CA MET A 85 -10.02 10.75 -13.62
C MET A 85 -11.11 10.86 -14.69
N GLU A 86 -11.62 9.74 -15.21
CA GLU A 86 -12.67 9.73 -16.23
C GLU A 86 -14.00 10.25 -15.67
N ASP A 87 -14.26 10.01 -14.39
CA ASP A 87 -15.51 10.34 -13.73
C ASP A 87 -15.57 11.84 -13.35
N VAL A 88 -14.41 12.50 -13.23
CA VAL A 88 -14.30 13.94 -12.93
C VAL A 88 -14.99 14.80 -14.00
N VAL A 89 -15.00 14.34 -15.26
CA VAL A 89 -15.65 15.05 -16.38
C VAL A 89 -17.16 15.22 -16.14
N TYR A 90 -17.77 14.29 -15.41
CA TYR A 90 -19.19 14.37 -15.06
C TYR A 90 -19.51 15.56 -14.15
N PHE A 91 -18.59 15.91 -13.25
CA PHE A 91 -18.78 16.94 -12.22
C PHE A 91 -18.26 18.33 -12.63
N SER A 92 -17.64 18.47 -13.80
CA SER A 92 -17.11 19.75 -14.30
C SER A 92 -18.17 20.83 -14.51
N ASN A 93 -19.45 20.46 -14.61
CA ASN A 93 -20.54 21.44 -14.74
C ASN A 93 -20.99 22.05 -13.40
N CYS A 94 -20.43 21.59 -12.28
CA CYS A 94 -20.75 22.08 -10.93
C CYS A 94 -19.58 22.82 -10.27
N GLU A 95 -18.73 23.47 -11.09
CA GLU A 95 -17.56 24.26 -10.70
C GLU A 95 -17.86 25.45 -9.76
N ASP A 96 -19.12 25.90 -9.67
CA ASP A 96 -19.51 26.99 -8.76
C ASP A 96 -19.46 26.58 -7.28
N ASP A 97 -19.29 25.29 -6.98
CA ASP A 97 -19.29 24.77 -5.62
C ASP A 97 -17.89 24.40 -5.12
N TYR A 98 -17.44 25.10 -4.07
CA TYR A 98 -16.15 24.86 -3.44
C TYR A 98 -15.95 23.41 -2.98
N GLU A 99 -16.99 22.77 -2.44
CA GLU A 99 -16.87 21.38 -1.95
C GLU A 99 -16.69 20.39 -3.11
N VAL A 100 -17.39 20.61 -4.22
CA VAL A 100 -17.24 19.76 -5.42
C VAL A 100 -15.83 19.89 -5.99
N ASN A 101 -15.33 21.12 -6.08
CA ASN A 101 -13.96 21.38 -6.54
C ASN A 101 -12.91 20.75 -5.63
N PHE A 102 -13.10 20.81 -4.31
CA PHE A 102 -12.22 20.14 -3.34
C PHE A 102 -12.14 18.62 -3.60
N TYR A 103 -13.29 17.94 -3.75
CA TYR A 103 -13.28 16.51 -4.03
C TYR A 103 -12.69 16.19 -5.41
N ILE A 104 -12.90 17.04 -6.42
CA ILE A 104 -12.28 16.89 -7.74
C ILE A 104 -10.76 16.97 -7.65
N GLU A 105 -10.22 17.93 -6.89
CA GLU A 105 -8.78 18.04 -6.64
C GLU A 105 -8.27 16.81 -5.90
N GLU A 106 -9.01 16.31 -4.91
CA GLU A 106 -8.62 15.14 -4.13
C GLU A 106 -8.61 13.86 -4.99
N ILE A 107 -9.58 13.69 -5.90
CA ILE A 107 -9.58 12.60 -6.88
C ILE A 107 -8.36 12.70 -7.79
N LYS A 108 -8.01 13.91 -8.25
CA LYS A 108 -6.81 14.12 -9.09
C LYS A 108 -5.52 13.78 -8.33
N LYS A 109 -5.42 14.15 -7.05
CA LYS A 109 -4.28 13.77 -6.19
C LYS A 109 -4.21 12.25 -6.03
N ASN A 110 -5.33 11.60 -5.74
CA ASN A 110 -5.40 10.14 -5.54
C ASN A 110 -5.19 9.35 -6.85
N CYS A 111 -5.39 9.96 -8.02
CA CYS A 111 -5.03 9.35 -9.30
C CYS A 111 -3.53 9.47 -9.61
N ASN A 112 -2.78 10.28 -8.88
CA ASN A 112 -1.33 10.34 -9.02
C ASN A 112 -0.68 9.20 -8.25
N THR A 113 -0.09 8.26 -8.99
CA THR A 113 0.62 7.10 -8.44
C THR A 113 1.72 7.50 -7.45
N HIS A 114 2.42 8.62 -7.70
CA HIS A 114 3.46 9.11 -6.78
C HIS A 114 2.89 9.66 -5.48
N PHE A 115 1.77 10.37 -5.55
CA PHE A 115 1.10 10.89 -4.36
C PHE A 115 0.59 9.74 -3.48
N CYS A 116 -0.07 8.75 -4.09
CA CYS A 116 -0.51 7.55 -3.37
C CYS A 116 0.66 6.77 -2.76
N SER A 117 1.77 6.64 -3.49
CA SER A 117 2.97 5.97 -2.96
C SER A 117 3.56 6.72 -1.76
N ASN A 118 3.60 8.05 -1.80
CA ASN A 118 4.09 8.87 -0.68
C ASN A 118 3.15 8.80 0.53
N VAL A 119 1.83 8.90 0.32
CA VAL A 119 0.83 8.74 1.38
C VAL A 119 0.96 7.38 2.05
N VAL A 120 1.08 6.30 1.27
CA VAL A 120 1.28 4.95 1.81
C VAL A 120 2.59 4.85 2.59
N LYS A 121 3.70 5.39 2.07
CA LYS A 121 4.98 5.40 2.78
C LYS A 121 4.91 6.18 4.09
N ASN A 122 4.23 7.33 4.10
CA ASN A 122 4.05 8.16 5.29
C ASN A 122 3.20 7.44 6.34
N ARG A 123 2.08 6.80 5.94
CA ARG A 123 1.26 5.97 6.82
C ARG A 123 2.03 4.81 7.42
N ARG A 124 2.79 4.08 6.58
CA ARG A 124 3.67 2.99 7.04
C ARG A 124 4.75 3.51 7.99
N PHE A 125 5.28 4.70 7.76
CA PHE A 125 6.27 5.30 8.65
C PHE A 125 5.70 5.58 10.05
N GLU A 126 4.48 6.12 10.14
CA GLU A 126 3.83 6.30 11.44
C GLU A 126 3.47 4.99 12.12
N ALA A 127 2.97 4.01 11.37
CA ALA A 127 2.75 2.67 11.91
C ALA A 127 4.05 2.05 12.44
N MET A 128 5.15 2.18 11.71
CA MET A 128 6.47 1.70 12.13
C MET A 128 6.95 2.38 13.41
N LYS A 129 6.83 3.71 13.53
CA LYS A 129 7.20 4.43 14.75
C LYS A 129 6.42 3.93 15.96
N LYS A 130 5.13 3.67 15.78
CA LYS A 130 4.27 3.13 16.84
C LYS A 130 4.71 1.72 17.26
N LEU A 131 4.97 0.84 16.29
CA LEU A 131 5.48 -0.51 16.56
C LEU A 131 6.87 -0.50 17.22
N GLU A 132 7.73 0.45 16.86
CA GLU A 132 9.03 0.65 17.51
C GLU A 132 8.88 1.11 18.96
N TYR A 133 7.91 1.99 19.24
CA TYR A 133 7.59 2.41 20.60
C TYR A 133 7.03 1.28 21.46
N GLU A 134 6.17 0.43 20.90
CA GLU A 134 5.64 -0.77 21.56
C GLU A 134 6.75 -1.80 21.83
N GLY A 135 7.73 -1.91 20.92
CA GLY A 135 8.97 -2.66 21.12
C GLY A 135 8.89 -4.17 20.92
N GLU A 136 7.70 -4.71 20.64
CA GLU A 136 7.50 -6.15 20.39
C GLU A 136 7.92 -6.51 18.96
N TYR A 137 7.39 -5.80 17.96
CA TYR A 137 7.56 -6.14 16.53
C TYR A 137 9.01 -6.02 16.02
N PHE A 138 9.72 -4.98 16.45
CA PHE A 138 11.13 -4.75 16.10
C PHE A 138 12.10 -5.30 17.15
N SER A 139 11.67 -6.27 17.96
CA SER A 139 12.57 -7.00 18.84
C SER A 139 13.53 -7.89 18.03
N GLU A 140 14.72 -8.16 18.57
CA GLU A 140 15.72 -9.01 17.89
C GLU A 140 15.17 -10.41 17.60
N GLU A 141 14.32 -10.95 18.49
CA GLU A 141 13.71 -12.28 18.37
C GLU A 141 12.66 -12.32 17.24
N GLU A 142 11.73 -11.36 17.20
CA GLU A 142 10.72 -11.27 16.14
C GLU A 142 11.34 -10.98 14.77
N MET A 143 12.36 -10.12 14.71
CA MET A 143 13.08 -9.85 13.46
C MET A 143 13.82 -11.10 12.96
N LYS A 144 14.46 -11.86 13.85
CA LYS A 144 15.12 -13.13 13.51
C LYS A 144 14.11 -14.17 13.01
N TYR A 145 12.95 -14.28 13.65
CA TYR A 145 11.91 -15.21 13.23
C TYR A 145 11.39 -14.87 11.82
N ARG A 146 11.28 -13.58 11.50
CA ARG A 146 10.84 -13.09 10.18
C ARG A 146 11.88 -13.31 9.08
N ASP A 147 13.15 -13.06 9.38
CA ASP A 147 14.27 -13.25 8.45
C ASP A 147 15.46 -13.90 9.16
N PRO A 148 15.46 -15.24 9.27
CA PRO A 148 16.53 -15.97 9.93
C PRO A 148 17.82 -16.01 9.11
N TYR A 149 17.72 -15.89 7.77
CA TYR A 149 18.89 -15.96 6.89
C TYR A 149 19.72 -14.68 6.97
N LEU A 150 19.08 -13.51 6.85
CA LEU A 150 19.73 -12.21 7.02
C LEU A 150 20.30 -12.06 8.44
N TYR A 151 19.59 -12.57 9.46
CA TYR A 151 20.09 -12.57 10.83
C TYR A 151 21.40 -13.36 10.93
N GLU A 152 21.48 -14.53 10.32
CA GLU A 152 22.69 -15.34 10.33
C GLU A 152 23.86 -14.61 9.67
N GLN A 153 23.64 -14.02 8.48
CA GLN A 153 24.66 -13.29 7.72
C GLN A 153 25.23 -12.08 8.48
N LEU A 154 24.39 -11.30 9.16
CA LEU A 154 24.82 -10.06 9.83
C LEU A 154 25.21 -10.25 11.28
N ILE A 155 24.56 -11.17 12.01
CA ILE A 155 24.69 -11.30 13.47
C ILE A 155 25.13 -12.71 13.84
N GLY A 156 24.46 -13.75 13.31
CA GLY A 156 24.61 -15.15 13.73
C GLY A 156 26.05 -15.66 13.69
N GLN A 157 26.78 -15.37 12.62
CA GLN A 157 28.19 -15.76 12.43
C GLN A 157 29.14 -15.26 13.54
N TYR A 158 28.75 -14.21 14.26
CA TYR A 158 29.58 -13.58 15.30
C TYR A 158 29.10 -13.88 16.72
N ILE A 159 28.05 -14.69 16.87
CA ILE A 159 27.55 -15.13 18.17
C ILE A 159 28.41 -16.31 18.63
N THR A 160 29.01 -16.20 19.81
CA THR A 160 29.75 -17.31 20.38
C THR A 160 28.80 -18.34 21.00
N ASP A 161 29.22 -19.60 21.05
CA ASP A 161 28.43 -20.68 21.68
C ASP A 161 28.04 -20.36 23.14
N GLU A 162 28.90 -19.65 23.86
CA GLU A 162 28.63 -19.20 25.23
C GLU A 162 27.53 -18.11 25.30
N GLU A 163 27.50 -17.19 24.33
CA GLU A 163 26.46 -16.18 24.20
C GLU A 163 25.11 -16.81 23.82
N ALA A 164 25.13 -17.77 22.89
CA ALA A 164 23.94 -18.52 22.47
C ALA A 164 23.34 -19.34 23.64
N GLN A 165 24.17 -20.01 24.44
CA GLN A 165 23.71 -20.79 25.60
C GLN A 165 23.14 -19.92 26.73
N LYS A 166 23.60 -18.67 26.87
CA LYS A 166 23.06 -17.72 27.86
C LYS A 166 21.66 -17.23 27.50
N LYS A 167 21.31 -17.16 26.21
CA LYS A 167 19.97 -16.75 25.73
C LYS A 167 18.89 -17.81 25.98
N ILE A 168 19.26 -19.07 26.28
CA ILE A 168 18.29 -20.13 26.55
C ILE A 168 17.64 -19.86 27.92
N ASP A 169 16.39 -19.42 27.90
CA ASP A 169 15.59 -19.28 29.10
C ASP A 169 15.27 -20.66 29.71
N LYS A 170 15.98 -20.98 30.80
CA LYS A 170 15.82 -22.24 31.57
C LYS A 170 14.70 -22.16 32.61
N SER A 171 13.95 -21.06 32.69
CA SER A 171 12.93 -20.85 33.71
C SER A 171 11.62 -21.58 33.42
N ASP A 172 11.24 -21.72 32.14
CA ASP A 172 9.99 -22.37 31.72
C ASP A 172 10.25 -23.65 30.91
N LEU A 173 10.50 -24.75 31.63
CA LEU A 173 10.76 -26.09 31.08
C LEU A 173 9.49 -26.92 30.85
N ARG A 174 8.31 -26.29 30.73
CA ARG A 174 7.08 -27.03 30.43
C ARG A 174 7.19 -27.70 29.06
N PHE A 175 6.71 -28.93 28.95
CA PHE A 175 6.81 -29.66 27.68
C PHE A 175 6.10 -28.91 26.53
N SER A 176 4.98 -28.24 26.81
CA SER A 176 4.26 -27.42 25.83
C SER A 176 5.09 -26.25 25.29
N THR A 177 5.87 -25.59 26.14
CA THR A 177 6.70 -24.45 25.71
C THR A 177 7.93 -24.92 24.94
N ILE A 178 8.52 -26.05 25.34
CA ILE A 178 9.60 -26.68 24.57
C ILE A 178 9.12 -27.11 23.19
N LEU A 179 7.94 -27.72 23.10
CA LEU A 179 7.35 -28.11 21.81
C LEU A 179 7.07 -26.91 20.92
N LEU A 180 6.47 -25.84 21.46
CA LEU A 180 6.20 -24.62 20.68
C LEU A 180 7.49 -24.00 20.16
N LYS A 181 8.49 -23.81 21.03
CA LYS A 181 9.82 -23.33 20.63
C LYS A 181 10.47 -24.21 19.55
N HIS A 182 10.32 -25.53 19.65
CA HIS A 182 10.85 -26.44 18.63
C HIS A 182 10.11 -26.31 17.30
N MET A 183 8.79 -26.06 17.31
CA MET A 183 8.04 -25.77 16.08
C MET A 183 8.53 -24.47 15.45
N ASP A 184 8.66 -23.40 16.24
CA ASP A 184 9.19 -22.11 15.78
C ASP A 184 10.58 -22.28 15.16
N GLN A 185 11.47 -23.06 15.80
CA GLN A 185 12.80 -23.39 15.28
C GLN A 185 12.75 -24.18 13.96
N LEU A 186 11.78 -25.08 13.77
CA LEU A 186 11.64 -25.80 12.50
C LEU A 186 11.23 -24.86 11.37
N ASP A 187 10.31 -23.93 11.65
CA ASP A 187 9.84 -22.93 10.70
C ASP A 187 10.97 -21.96 10.33
N GLU A 188 11.73 -21.47 11.31
CA GLU A 188 12.94 -20.66 11.09
C GLU A 188 13.96 -21.39 10.20
N ASN A 189 14.27 -22.65 10.51
CA ASN A 189 15.22 -23.44 9.74
C ASN A 189 14.73 -23.70 8.30
N ALA A 190 13.42 -23.84 8.10
CA ALA A 190 12.84 -24.01 6.77
C ALA A 190 12.95 -22.72 5.94
N LEU A 191 12.67 -21.56 6.55
CA LEU A 191 12.84 -20.25 5.93
C LEU A 191 14.30 -20.00 5.55
N TYR A 192 15.21 -20.23 6.51
CA TYR A 192 16.65 -20.09 6.31
C TYR A 192 17.14 -20.88 5.08
N LYS A 193 16.81 -22.17 5.02
CA LYS A 193 17.26 -23.03 3.91
C LYS A 193 16.71 -22.58 2.57
N LYS A 194 15.44 -22.17 2.55
CA LYS A 194 14.78 -21.69 1.33
C LYS A 194 15.40 -20.41 0.80
N GLU A 195 15.76 -19.48 1.67
CA GLU A 195 16.40 -18.23 1.25
C GLU A 195 17.85 -18.43 0.83
N LYS A 196 18.60 -19.26 1.56
CA LYS A 196 19.95 -19.66 1.18
C LYS A 196 19.98 -20.32 -0.20
N GLU A 197 19.15 -21.34 -0.44
CA GLU A 197 19.05 -22.02 -1.74
C GLU A 197 18.70 -21.04 -2.88
N LYS A 198 17.83 -20.07 -2.60
CA LYS A 198 17.45 -19.05 -3.59
C LYS A 198 18.62 -18.13 -3.93
N GLU A 199 19.47 -17.76 -2.97
CA GLU A 199 20.67 -16.97 -3.23
C GLU A 199 21.71 -17.81 -4.00
N ASP A 200 21.99 -19.04 -3.55
CA ASP A 200 22.91 -19.96 -4.20
C ASP A 200 22.53 -20.17 -5.69
N CYS A 201 21.25 -20.44 -5.99
CA CYS A 201 20.78 -20.55 -7.37
C CYS A 201 20.91 -19.26 -8.19
N GLN A 202 20.79 -18.08 -7.58
CA GLN A 202 20.98 -16.80 -8.29
C GLN A 202 22.45 -16.58 -8.65
N MET A 203 23.37 -16.95 -7.74
CA MET A 203 24.81 -16.87 -7.96
C MET A 203 25.25 -17.84 -9.06
N GLU A 204 24.77 -19.10 -9.03
CA GLU A 204 25.09 -20.11 -10.05
C GLU A 204 24.67 -19.69 -11.47
N GLU A 205 23.52 -19.01 -11.63
CA GLU A 205 23.04 -18.51 -12.93
C GLU A 205 23.83 -17.26 -13.42
N GLU A 206 24.50 -16.53 -12.52
CA GLU A 206 25.34 -15.37 -12.86
C GLU A 206 26.80 -15.80 -13.16
N ASP A 207 27.29 -16.85 -12.51
CA ASP A 207 28.62 -17.44 -12.71
C ASP A 207 28.75 -18.34 -13.97
N THR A 208 27.68 -18.55 -14.75
CA THR A 208 27.76 -19.34 -16.01
C THR A 208 28.56 -18.65 -17.13
N SER A 209 29.30 -17.56 -16.84
CA SER A 209 30.05 -16.80 -17.83
C SER A 209 31.53 -16.55 -17.49
N ASP A 210 32.11 -17.15 -16.45
CA ASP A 210 33.58 -17.13 -16.28
C ASP A 210 34.07 -18.39 -15.54
N GLU A 211 34.82 -19.25 -16.23
CA GLU A 211 35.53 -20.37 -15.61
C GLU A 211 36.65 -19.81 -14.73
N SER A 212 36.40 -19.67 -13.43
CA SER A 212 37.43 -19.33 -12.44
C SER A 212 37.54 -20.43 -11.39
N GLU A 213 38.78 -20.84 -11.13
CA GLU A 213 39.22 -22.00 -10.37
C GLU A 213 38.72 -21.98 -8.90
N GLU A 214 38.20 -23.12 -8.44
CA GLU A 214 37.86 -23.38 -7.03
C GLU A 214 39.12 -23.27 -6.14
N GLU A 215 39.27 -22.17 -5.41
CA GLU A 215 40.11 -22.11 -4.21
C GLU A 215 39.26 -22.50 -3.00
N ASP A 216 39.54 -23.68 -2.44
CA ASP A 216 39.06 -24.13 -1.12
C ASP A 216 39.42 -23.08 -0.04
N ILE A 217 38.47 -22.21 0.31
CA ILE A 217 38.58 -21.32 1.47
C ILE A 217 38.17 -22.14 2.69
N GLU A 218 39.13 -22.41 3.58
CA GLU A 218 38.89 -22.97 4.91
C GLU A 218 37.97 -22.03 5.73
N GLU A 219 36.65 -22.25 5.67
CA GLU A 219 35.69 -21.73 6.64
C GLU A 219 35.72 -22.59 7.91
N ASP A 220 36.34 -22.10 8.99
CA ASP A 220 35.75 -22.13 10.34
C ASP A 220 36.72 -21.56 11.39
N ALA A 221 36.83 -20.24 11.43
CA ALA A 221 37.30 -19.56 12.62
C ALA A 221 36.35 -18.39 12.90
N ALA A 222 35.44 -18.57 13.85
CA ALA A 222 34.60 -17.50 14.38
C ALA A 222 35.49 -16.30 14.73
N VAL A 223 35.46 -15.28 13.88
CA VAL A 223 36.27 -14.08 14.07
C VAL A 223 35.66 -13.33 15.25
N GLU A 224 36.35 -13.33 16.39
CA GLU A 224 35.96 -12.50 17.53
C GLU A 224 36.02 -11.02 17.12
N ILE A 225 34.87 -10.48 16.70
CA ILE A 225 34.71 -9.06 16.41
C ILE A 225 34.45 -8.28 17.70
N SER A 226 34.92 -7.03 17.73
CA SER A 226 34.66 -6.08 18.82
C SER A 226 33.17 -5.95 19.11
N GLU A 227 32.81 -5.75 20.38
CA GLU A 227 31.43 -5.45 20.81
C GLU A 227 30.82 -4.25 20.06
N GLU A 228 31.65 -3.27 19.69
CA GLU A 228 31.22 -2.11 18.91
C GLU A 228 30.76 -2.53 17.50
N LYS A 229 31.52 -3.39 16.83
CA LYS A 229 31.14 -3.92 15.50
C LYS A 229 29.88 -4.78 15.59
N LYS A 230 29.72 -5.60 16.64
CA LYS A 230 28.49 -6.37 16.87
C LYS A 230 27.28 -5.44 16.99
N LYS A 231 27.44 -4.29 17.66
CA LYS A 231 26.36 -3.29 17.79
C LYS A 231 26.02 -2.65 16.45
N ASP A 232 27.02 -2.32 15.64
CA ASP A 232 26.83 -1.73 14.32
C ASP A 232 26.09 -2.71 13.38
N LEU A 233 26.48 -3.98 13.37
CA LEU A 233 25.81 -5.03 12.60
C LEU A 233 24.35 -5.23 13.03
N LYS A 234 24.07 -5.17 14.33
CA LYS A 234 22.68 -5.19 14.85
C LYS A 234 21.88 -3.98 14.40
N ALA A 235 22.49 -2.80 14.38
CA ALA A 235 21.84 -1.59 13.89
C ALA A 235 21.56 -1.67 12.39
N GLU A 236 22.48 -2.24 11.62
CA GLU A 236 22.31 -2.50 10.19
C GLU A 236 21.17 -3.49 9.91
N PHE A 237 21.15 -4.62 10.62
CA PHE A 237 20.05 -5.58 10.55
C PHE A 237 18.70 -4.91 10.82
N THR A 238 18.62 -4.14 11.90
CA THR A 238 17.41 -3.40 12.27
C THR A 238 17.01 -2.39 11.18
N ARG A 239 17.99 -1.69 10.58
CA ARG A 239 17.73 -0.73 9.49
C ARG A 239 17.14 -1.42 8.27
N ILE A 240 17.70 -2.55 7.85
CA ILE A 240 17.20 -3.32 6.69
C ILE A 240 15.77 -3.79 6.95
N MET A 241 15.48 -4.31 8.14
CA MET A 241 14.13 -4.74 8.51
C MET A 241 13.12 -3.58 8.50
N LYS A 242 13.51 -2.39 8.95
CA LYS A 242 12.69 -1.17 8.87
C LYS A 242 12.47 -0.70 7.43
N GLU A 243 13.50 -0.78 6.59
CA GLU A 243 13.39 -0.41 5.18
C GLU A 243 12.42 -1.33 4.43
N ARG A 244 12.53 -2.65 4.63
CA ARG A 244 11.58 -3.63 4.08
C ARG A 244 10.17 -3.41 4.58
N PHE A 245 10.02 -3.02 5.84
CA PHE A 245 8.71 -2.67 6.39
C PHE A 245 8.10 -1.48 5.62
N LEU A 246 8.87 -0.41 5.42
CA LEU A 246 8.43 0.77 4.67
C LEU A 246 8.12 0.46 3.20
N SER A 247 8.94 -0.37 2.54
CA SER A 247 8.73 -0.75 1.14
C SER A 247 7.53 -1.68 0.94
N GLY A 248 7.06 -2.36 1.99
CA GLY A 248 5.92 -3.28 1.90
C GLY A 248 6.32 -4.72 1.62
N GLU A 249 7.58 -5.07 1.84
CA GLU A 249 8.14 -6.38 1.52
C GLU A 249 8.04 -7.37 2.69
N ASP A 250 7.59 -6.90 3.86
CA ASP A 250 7.43 -7.74 5.04
C ASP A 250 6.16 -8.61 4.95
N LYS A 251 6.36 -9.88 4.58
CA LYS A 251 5.27 -10.83 4.33
C LYS A 251 4.47 -11.19 5.58
N GLN A 252 5.04 -10.98 6.78
CA GLN A 252 4.35 -11.32 8.02
C GLN A 252 3.45 -10.18 8.53
N PHE A 253 3.57 -8.98 7.95
CA PHE A 253 2.74 -7.84 8.32
C PHE A 253 1.51 -7.69 7.43
N ASP A 254 0.36 -7.41 8.04
CA ASP A 254 -0.87 -7.08 7.30
C ASP A 254 -0.95 -5.58 6.98
N TYR A 255 -0.35 -5.19 5.85
CA TYR A 255 -0.35 -3.81 5.36
C TYR A 255 -1.74 -3.26 5.02
N SER A 256 -2.75 -4.11 4.81
CA SER A 256 -4.11 -3.64 4.52
C SER A 256 -4.69 -2.81 5.66
N SER A 257 -4.24 -3.09 6.89
CA SER A 257 -4.63 -2.36 8.11
C SER A 257 -4.03 -0.96 8.24
N VAL A 258 -2.96 -0.66 7.49
CA VAL A 258 -2.21 0.61 7.55
C VAL A 258 -2.37 1.42 6.27
N ASP A 259 -2.23 0.80 5.10
CA ASP A 259 -2.16 1.50 3.82
C ASP A 259 -3.44 2.31 3.51
N HIS A 260 -4.59 1.82 3.96
CA HIS A 260 -5.90 2.45 3.74
C HIS A 260 -6.43 3.18 4.98
N ASN A 261 -5.64 3.29 6.04
CA ASN A 261 -6.07 3.87 7.29
C ASN A 261 -5.58 5.31 7.45
N THR A 262 -6.53 6.25 7.45
CA THR A 262 -6.30 7.69 7.59
C THR A 262 -5.82 8.09 8.98
N ASP A 263 -5.98 7.23 9.99
CA ASP A 263 -5.49 7.53 11.35
C ASP A 263 -3.96 7.57 11.44
N TYR A 264 -3.26 7.01 10.43
CA TYR A 264 -1.81 7.08 10.29
C TYR A 264 -1.36 8.26 9.41
N ASP A 265 -2.26 9.13 8.96
CA ASP A 265 -1.89 10.35 8.25
C ASP A 265 -1.32 11.37 9.26
N ASP A 266 -0.02 11.62 9.18
CA ASP A 266 0.64 12.67 9.97
C ASP A 266 0.27 14.05 9.38
N LEU A 267 -0.73 14.69 10.01
CA LEU A 267 -1.21 16.01 9.61
C LEU A 267 -0.11 17.07 9.64
N GLU A 268 0.87 16.97 10.55
CA GLU A 268 1.97 17.96 10.62
C GLU A 268 2.93 17.84 9.44
N VAL A 269 3.13 16.62 8.94
CA VAL A 269 3.93 16.37 7.74
C VAL A 269 3.16 16.84 6.51
N LEU A 270 1.86 16.54 6.42
CA LEU A 270 1.03 17.00 5.32
C LEU A 270 1.00 18.54 5.21
N ASP A 271 0.80 19.23 6.33
CA ASP A 271 0.79 20.69 6.37
C ASP A 271 2.14 21.26 5.88
N ARG A 272 3.26 20.65 6.30
CA ARG A 272 4.60 21.08 5.86
C ARG A 272 4.83 20.84 4.37
N ASP A 273 4.43 19.67 3.87
CA ASP A 273 4.56 19.34 2.45
C ASP A 273 3.70 20.28 1.59
N GLU A 274 2.52 20.68 2.08
CA GLU A 274 1.67 21.68 1.42
C GLU A 274 2.29 23.09 1.45
N GLU A 275 2.88 23.49 2.58
CA GLU A 275 3.63 24.75 2.70
C GLU A 275 4.82 24.78 1.73
N GLU A 276 5.65 23.73 1.70
CA GLU A 276 6.81 23.65 0.80
C GLU A 276 6.39 23.74 -0.67
N LYS A 277 5.34 23.01 -1.05
CA LYS A 277 4.78 23.09 -2.41
C LYS A 277 4.28 24.49 -2.76
N TYR A 278 3.72 25.22 -1.79
CA TYR A 278 3.30 26.61 -1.97
C TYR A 278 4.50 27.55 -2.16
N PHE A 279 5.63 27.32 -1.51
CA PHE A 279 6.85 28.13 -1.67
C PHE A 279 7.64 27.83 -2.96
N ASP A 280 7.55 26.61 -3.47
CA ASP A 280 8.24 26.19 -4.70
C ASP A 280 7.46 26.54 -5.99
N SER A 281 6.22 27.01 -5.87
CA SER A 281 5.33 27.41 -6.99
C SER A 281 5.43 28.92 -7.30
#